data_AF-A0A1V6TD99-F1
#
_entry.id   AF-A0A1V6TD99-F1
#
_cell.length_a   1.000
_cell.length_b   1.000
_cell.length_c   1.000
_cell.angle_alpha   90.00
_cell.angle_beta   90.00
_cell.angle_gamma   90.00
#
_symmetry.space_group_name_H-M   'P 1'
#
loop_
_entity.id
_entity.type
_entity.pdbx_description
1 polymer ?
#
loop_
_entity_poly.entity_id
_entity_poly.type
_entity_poly.pdbx_seq_one_letter_code
_entity_poly.pdbx_strand_id
1 'polypeptide(L)'
;MSSVPPEQVNSQYKNMSSMFNQQNPAASASSSKPAGDDSKPPLPKGVVLDKDGKPCRTCTSVASWRALSKQADLKSANSNSTSTPTSSTSKMTIPTTGLAAAATPSPSETPSDCPPDVEELGRSTWTLLHSMAATYPEKADAEHQANMSGFLKFFSKLYPCWVCADDFRAWMAHPSGRNQPKLGSRKEFGWWMCEAHNEVNRKLGKKEFDCRLWEERWRTGWKDGRCD
;
A
#
# COMPACT_ATOMS: atom_id res chain seq x y z
N MET A 1 18.65 40.65 25.25
CA MET A 1 19.73 39.66 25.32
C MET A 1 19.73 39.12 26.74
N SER A 2 19.19 37.92 26.95
CA SER A 2 19.22 37.22 28.23
C SER A 2 19.75 35.82 27.98
N SER A 3 20.90 35.55 28.58
CA SER A 3 21.72 34.35 28.44
C SER A 3 21.11 33.18 29.22
N VAL A 4 21.05 32.01 28.59
CA VAL A 4 20.65 30.73 29.20
C VAL A 4 21.93 29.92 29.51
N PRO A 5 22.13 29.38 30.73
CA PRO A 5 23.32 28.58 31.08
C PRO A 5 23.28 27.15 30.51
N PRO A 6 24.45 26.50 30.35
CA PRO A 6 24.56 25.18 29.74
C PRO A 6 24.41 24.01 30.73
N GLU A 7 24.08 22.85 30.16
CA GLU A 7 24.23 21.49 30.71
C GLU A 7 23.38 21.04 31.92
N GLN A 8 22.29 20.34 31.62
CA GLN A 8 21.97 19.04 32.24
C GLN A 8 21.28 18.11 31.23
N VAL A 9 22.07 17.49 30.34
CA VAL A 9 21.61 16.36 29.52
C VAL A 9 22.59 15.21 29.73
N ASN A 10 22.39 14.42 30.80
CA ASN A 10 23.03 13.10 30.88
C ASN A 10 22.35 12.20 31.92
N SER A 11 21.50 11.28 31.46
CA SER A 11 21.39 9.95 32.09
C SER A 11 20.58 8.93 31.28
N GLN A 12 19.70 9.35 30.35
CA GLN A 12 18.83 8.38 29.64
C GLN A 12 19.33 7.92 28.26
N TYR A 13 20.38 8.50 27.70
CA TYR A 13 20.89 8.11 26.38
C TYR A 13 22.20 7.30 26.39
N LYS A 14 22.73 6.94 27.57
CA LYS A 14 23.98 6.14 27.68
C LYS A 14 23.81 4.65 27.37
N ASN A 15 22.59 4.14 27.22
CA ASN A 15 22.35 2.71 26.96
C ASN A 15 22.08 2.36 25.48
N MET A 16 22.19 3.30 24.55
CA MET A 16 21.86 3.05 23.13
C MET A 16 23.07 2.87 22.20
N SER A 17 24.28 2.81 22.75
CA SER A 17 25.52 2.57 21.98
C SER A 17 26.08 1.15 22.10
N SER A 18 25.42 0.26 22.86
CA SER A 18 25.87 -1.13 23.05
C SER A 18 25.19 -2.16 22.15
N MET A 19 24.27 -1.76 21.27
CA MET A 19 23.51 -2.72 20.42
C MET A 19 24.04 -2.88 18.99
N PHE A 20 25.13 -2.19 18.61
CA PHE A 20 25.64 -2.22 17.24
C PHE A 20 27.03 -2.84 17.08
N ASN A 21 27.60 -3.45 18.13
CA ASN A 21 28.92 -4.06 18.04
C ASN A 21 29.03 -5.33 18.91
N GLN A 22 28.48 -6.44 18.43
CA GLN A 22 28.93 -7.77 18.84
C GLN A 22 29.25 -8.59 17.61
N GLN A 23 30.55 -8.82 17.44
CA GLN A 23 31.16 -9.73 16.49
C GLN A 23 30.75 -11.19 16.77
N ASN A 24 30.61 -11.93 15.67
CA ASN A 24 30.49 -13.39 15.62
C ASN A 24 31.55 -14.10 16.47
N PRO A 25 31.17 -15.11 17.27
CA PRO A 25 32.02 -16.25 17.52
C PRO A 25 31.57 -17.43 16.64
N ALA A 26 32.53 -17.98 15.88
CA ALA A 26 32.39 -19.25 15.22
C ALA A 26 32.17 -20.37 16.26
N ALA A 27 31.14 -21.20 16.06
CA ALA A 27 31.01 -22.47 16.76
C ALA A 27 30.31 -23.50 15.86
N SER A 28 30.84 -24.71 15.91
CA SER A 28 30.73 -25.80 14.95
C SER A 28 29.34 -26.40 14.78
N ALA A 29 29.18 -27.04 13.61
CA ALA A 29 28.05 -27.84 13.19
C ALA A 29 27.60 -28.89 14.23
N SER A 30 26.29 -29.00 14.42
CA SER A 30 25.65 -30.29 14.68
C SER A 30 24.26 -30.31 14.09
N SER A 31 24.10 -31.24 13.14
CA SER A 31 22.94 -31.46 12.28
C SER A 31 21.80 -32.06 13.08
N SER A 32 20.65 -31.40 13.13
CA SER A 32 19.37 -32.06 13.42
C SER A 32 18.27 -31.42 12.56
N LYS A 33 17.87 -32.16 11.51
CA LYS A 33 16.71 -31.85 10.68
C LYS A 33 15.42 -32.02 11.51
N PRO A 34 14.45 -31.11 11.44
CA PRO A 34 13.05 -31.49 11.54
C PRO A 34 12.53 -31.89 10.15
N ALA A 35 11.79 -32.99 10.12
CA ALA A 35 11.22 -33.58 8.91
C ALA A 35 9.89 -32.89 8.53
N GLY A 36 9.80 -32.47 7.27
CA GLY A 36 8.65 -32.66 6.36
C GLY A 36 7.33 -31.93 6.64
N ASP A 37 7.06 -30.91 5.82
CA ASP A 37 5.88 -30.91 4.92
C ASP A 37 6.15 -29.95 3.74
N ASP A 38 6.93 -30.43 2.76
CA ASP A 38 7.31 -29.68 1.56
C ASP A 38 6.41 -30.06 0.38
N SER A 39 5.41 -29.22 0.10
CA SER A 39 4.69 -29.24 -1.17
C SER A 39 4.28 -27.85 -1.64
N LYS A 40 5.15 -26.84 -1.43
CA LYS A 40 5.01 -25.54 -2.08
C LYS A 40 6.22 -25.26 -2.97
N PRO A 41 6.04 -25.06 -4.29
CA PRO A 41 7.15 -24.75 -5.18
C PRO A 41 7.87 -23.47 -4.73
N PRO A 42 9.20 -23.38 -4.92
CA PRO A 42 9.97 -22.24 -4.47
C PRO A 42 9.46 -20.95 -5.12
N LEU A 43 9.23 -19.93 -4.29
CA LEU A 43 8.74 -18.63 -4.74
C LEU A 43 9.79 -17.95 -5.65
N PRO A 44 9.36 -17.14 -6.64
CA PRO A 44 10.27 -16.33 -7.44
C PRO A 44 11.16 -15.44 -6.56
N LYS A 45 12.39 -15.18 -7.02
CA LYS A 45 13.31 -14.26 -6.33
C LYS A 45 12.67 -12.88 -6.15
N GLY A 46 12.74 -12.36 -4.93
CA GLY A 46 12.22 -11.03 -4.57
C GLY A 46 10.76 -10.98 -4.15
N VAL A 47 10.05 -12.13 -4.12
CA VAL A 47 8.72 -12.21 -3.48
C VAL A 47 8.90 -12.29 -1.96
N VAL A 48 8.27 -11.37 -1.25
CA VAL A 48 8.26 -11.33 0.22
C VAL A 48 6.92 -11.88 0.72
N LEU A 49 6.94 -12.69 1.77
CA LEU A 49 5.75 -13.21 2.43
C LEU A 49 5.29 -12.28 3.56
N ASP A 50 3.98 -12.22 3.79
CA ASP A 50 3.39 -11.55 4.93
C ASP A 50 3.47 -12.42 6.21
N LYS A 51 2.88 -11.90 7.29
CA LYS A 51 2.87 -12.55 8.62
C LYS A 51 2.11 -13.89 8.62
N ASP A 52 1.22 -14.09 7.65
CA ASP A 52 0.41 -15.30 7.48
C ASP A 52 1.03 -16.27 6.46
N GLY A 53 2.23 -15.97 5.95
CA GLY A 53 2.95 -16.78 4.98
C GLY A 53 2.42 -16.69 3.54
N LYS A 54 1.63 -15.66 3.21
CA LYS A 54 1.10 -15.41 1.85
C LYS A 54 1.94 -14.35 1.12
N PRO A 55 2.01 -14.35 -0.23
CA PRO A 55 2.73 -13.31 -0.97
C PRO A 55 2.24 -11.90 -0.64
N CYS A 56 3.12 -11.06 -0.11
CA CYS A 56 2.84 -9.67 0.26
C CYS A 56 3.07 -8.75 -0.94
N ARG A 57 1.99 -8.26 -1.54
CA ARG A 57 2.06 -7.33 -2.68
C ARG A 57 2.79 -6.03 -2.32
N THR A 58 2.48 -5.43 -1.18
CA THR A 58 3.10 -4.17 -0.72
C THR A 58 4.59 -4.32 -0.40
N CYS A 59 5.04 -5.54 -0.09
CA CYS A 59 6.43 -5.85 0.26
C CYS A 59 7.25 -6.32 -0.96
N THR A 60 6.61 -6.52 -2.11
CA THR A 60 7.20 -7.16 -3.29
C THR A 60 7.23 -6.15 -4.44
N SER A 61 8.35 -6.07 -5.16
CA SER A 61 8.45 -5.19 -6.33
C SER A 61 7.42 -5.57 -7.40
N VAL A 62 6.96 -4.58 -8.18
CA VAL A 62 6.02 -4.85 -9.28
C VAL A 62 6.57 -5.89 -10.26
N ALA A 63 7.87 -5.85 -10.56
CA ALA A 63 8.51 -6.83 -11.44
C ALA A 63 8.44 -8.25 -10.86
N SER A 64 8.74 -8.42 -9.57
CA SER A 64 8.64 -9.71 -8.88
C SER A 64 7.20 -10.19 -8.76
N TRP A 65 6.23 -9.28 -8.56
CA TRP A 65 4.81 -9.61 -8.51
C TRP A 65 4.31 -10.14 -9.86
N ARG A 66 4.62 -9.45 -10.97
CA ARG A 66 4.27 -9.92 -12.32
C ARG A 66 4.88 -11.28 -12.66
N ALA A 67 6.12 -11.52 -12.21
CA ALA A 67 6.76 -12.82 -12.39
C ALA A 67 6.02 -13.93 -11.62
N LEU A 68 5.53 -13.63 -10.41
CA LEU A 68 4.72 -14.55 -9.61
C LEU A 68 3.38 -14.86 -10.28
N SER A 69 2.64 -13.84 -10.73
CA SER A 69 1.33 -14.02 -11.38
C SER A 69 1.45 -14.86 -12.65
N LYS A 70 2.44 -14.60 -13.51
CA LYS A 70 2.72 -15.42 -14.70
C LYS A 70 3.01 -16.89 -14.39
N GLN A 71 3.70 -17.19 -13.29
CA GLN A 71 3.94 -18.57 -12.88
C GLN A 71 2.66 -19.25 -12.37
N ALA A 72 1.75 -18.51 -11.74
CA ALA A 72 0.46 -19.03 -11.31
C ALA A 72 -0.44 -19.35 -12.52
N ASP A 73 -0.47 -18.49 -13.53
CA ASP A 73 -1.24 -18.70 -14.76
C ASP A 73 -0.78 -19.95 -15.52
N LEU A 74 0.55 -20.11 -15.69
CA LEU A 74 1.13 -21.29 -16.34
C LEU A 74 0.81 -22.60 -15.59
N LYS A 75 0.71 -22.56 -14.25
CA LYS A 75 0.30 -23.72 -13.45
C LYS A 75 -1.19 -24.02 -13.57
N SER A 76 -2.03 -22.98 -13.63
CA SER A 76 -3.48 -23.12 -13.81
C SER A 76 -3.80 -23.71 -15.19
N ALA A 77 -3.07 -23.28 -16.24
CA ALA A 77 -3.18 -23.83 -17.59
C ALA A 77 -2.71 -25.30 -17.68
N ASN A 78 -1.69 -25.69 -16.91
CA ASN A 78 -1.16 -27.06 -16.93
C ASN A 78 -1.99 -28.06 -16.10
N SER A 79 -2.94 -27.59 -15.28
CA SER A 79 -3.80 -28.46 -14.44
C SER A 79 -5.13 -28.82 -15.11
N ASN A 80 -5.40 -28.31 -16.31
CA ASN A 80 -6.66 -28.53 -17.04
C ASN A 80 -6.38 -28.99 -18.48
N SER A 81 -5.76 -30.17 -18.65
CA SER A 81 -5.49 -30.79 -19.96
C SER A 81 -6.35 -32.03 -20.21
N THR A 82 -7.53 -31.81 -20.76
CA THR A 82 -8.32 -32.70 -21.65
C THR A 82 -9.24 -31.72 -22.39
N SER A 83 -9.14 -31.39 -23.68
CA SER A 83 -8.86 -32.20 -24.88
C SER A 83 -8.58 -31.30 -26.11
N THR A 84 -7.66 -31.78 -26.97
CA THR A 84 -7.50 -31.63 -28.44
C THR A 84 -7.49 -30.27 -29.17
N PRO A 85 -6.54 -30.08 -30.11
CA PRO A 85 -6.45 -28.90 -31.00
C PRO A 85 -7.20 -29.14 -32.31
N THR A 86 -7.83 -28.10 -32.88
CA THR A 86 -8.26 -28.12 -34.29
C THR A 86 -8.14 -26.73 -34.93
N SER A 87 -7.26 -26.69 -35.93
CA SER A 87 -7.28 -25.91 -37.18
C SER A 87 -7.42 -24.38 -37.18
N SER A 88 -6.30 -23.74 -37.50
CA SER A 88 -6.08 -22.72 -38.54
C SER A 88 -7.30 -22.02 -39.16
N THR A 89 -7.28 -20.69 -39.11
CA THR A 89 -7.74 -19.86 -40.25
C THR A 89 -6.97 -18.54 -40.31
N SER A 90 -6.37 -18.30 -41.47
CA SER A 90 -5.64 -17.12 -41.87
C SER A 90 -6.54 -15.89 -41.89
N LYS A 91 -6.10 -14.76 -41.31
CA LYS A 91 -6.63 -13.44 -41.67
C LYS A 91 -5.52 -12.41 -41.84
N MET A 92 -5.55 -11.85 -43.05
CA MET A 92 -4.77 -10.77 -43.64
C MET A 92 -4.49 -9.60 -42.70
N THR A 93 -3.23 -9.21 -42.69
CA THR A 93 -2.70 -7.94 -42.21
C THR A 93 -3.08 -6.82 -43.19
N ILE A 94 -3.77 -5.78 -42.71
CA ILE A 94 -3.87 -4.48 -43.38
C ILE A 94 -3.17 -3.47 -42.45
N PRO A 95 -2.15 -2.73 -42.91
CA PRO A 95 -1.55 -1.68 -42.12
C PRO A 95 -2.44 -0.43 -42.22
N THR A 96 -3.25 -0.16 -41.20
CA THR A 96 -3.84 1.18 -41.02
C THR A 96 -2.83 2.03 -40.29
N THR A 97 -2.24 2.99 -41.00
CA THR A 97 -1.47 4.10 -40.43
C THR A 97 -2.42 4.97 -39.59
N GLY A 98 -2.62 4.57 -38.34
CA GLY A 98 -3.27 5.39 -37.32
C GLY A 98 -2.29 6.46 -36.87
N LEU A 99 -2.63 7.72 -37.16
CA LEU A 99 -1.96 8.89 -36.60
C LEU A 99 -1.81 8.71 -35.09
N ALA A 100 -0.57 8.59 -34.63
CA ALA A 100 -0.23 8.80 -33.24
C ALA A 100 -0.56 10.26 -32.93
N ALA A 101 -1.76 10.48 -32.40
CA ALA A 101 -2.05 11.70 -31.66
C ALA A 101 -1.05 11.72 -30.49
N ALA A 102 0.00 12.52 -30.65
CA ALA A 102 0.92 12.82 -29.58
C ALA A 102 0.08 13.23 -28.36
N ALA A 103 0.09 12.39 -27.34
CA ALA A 103 -0.45 12.74 -26.04
C ALA A 103 0.29 13.99 -25.61
N THR A 104 -0.40 15.12 -25.66
CA THR A 104 0.10 16.39 -25.17
C THR A 104 0.41 16.16 -23.69
N PRO A 105 1.66 16.30 -23.23
CA PRO A 105 1.95 16.17 -21.81
C PRO A 105 1.10 17.20 -21.06
N SER A 106 0.31 16.73 -20.10
CA SER A 106 -0.46 17.61 -19.22
C SER A 106 0.50 18.53 -18.46
N PRO A 107 0.19 19.82 -18.29
CA PRO A 107 1.17 20.84 -17.91
C PRO A 107 1.46 20.89 -16.39
N SER A 108 1.57 19.76 -15.71
CA SER A 108 1.63 19.75 -14.24
C SER A 108 2.44 18.59 -13.66
N GLU A 109 3.64 18.35 -14.17
CA GLU A 109 4.62 17.56 -13.41
C GLU A 109 5.70 18.52 -12.93
N THR A 110 5.54 18.99 -11.69
CA THR A 110 6.67 19.49 -10.90
C THR A 110 7.81 18.47 -11.02
N PRO A 111 9.03 18.90 -11.34
CA PRO A 111 10.17 17.99 -11.38
C PRO A 111 10.26 17.19 -10.08
N SER A 112 10.59 15.90 -10.16
CA SER A 112 10.56 14.98 -9.01
C SER A 112 11.54 15.33 -7.89
N ASP A 113 12.49 16.23 -8.15
CA ASP A 113 13.45 16.78 -7.21
C ASP A 113 12.99 18.10 -6.55
N CYS A 114 11.80 18.59 -6.90
CA CYS A 114 11.17 19.73 -6.24
C CYS A 114 10.34 19.30 -5.02
N PRO A 115 10.15 20.19 -4.02
CA PRO A 115 9.16 19.97 -2.98
C PRO A 115 7.75 19.77 -3.56
N PRO A 116 6.94 18.84 -3.00
CA PRO A 116 5.62 18.53 -3.54
C PRO A 116 4.66 19.71 -3.36
N ASP A 117 3.86 19.98 -4.39
CA ASP A 117 2.71 20.88 -4.26
C ASP A 117 1.54 20.20 -3.52
N VAL A 118 0.41 20.91 -3.39
CA VAL A 118 -0.78 20.40 -2.70
C VAL A 118 -1.37 19.15 -3.36
N GLU A 119 -1.22 19.00 -4.68
CA GLU A 119 -1.78 17.86 -5.39
C GLU A 119 -0.87 16.64 -5.27
N GLU A 120 0.44 16.80 -5.43
CA GLU A 120 1.42 15.73 -5.24
C GLU A 120 1.45 15.23 -3.80
N LEU A 121 1.45 16.16 -2.83
CA LEU A 121 1.35 15.82 -1.41
C LEU A 121 0.04 15.07 -1.12
N GLY A 122 -1.08 15.53 -1.69
CA GLY A 122 -2.38 14.89 -1.55
C GLY A 122 -2.42 13.46 -2.10
N ARG A 123 -1.99 13.26 -3.35
CA ARG A 123 -1.94 11.92 -3.99
C ARG A 123 -1.04 10.95 -3.23
N SER A 124 0.11 11.42 -2.77
CA SER A 124 1.07 10.61 -2.00
C SER A 124 0.48 10.21 -0.64
N THR A 125 -0.19 11.16 0.02
CA THR A 125 -0.84 10.93 1.32
C THR A 125 -2.01 9.95 1.20
N TRP A 126 -2.88 10.12 0.20
CA TRP A 126 -3.96 9.16 -0.04
C TRP A 126 -3.43 7.77 -0.34
N THR A 127 -2.32 7.66 -1.07
CA THR A 127 -1.66 6.37 -1.32
C THR A 127 -1.22 5.70 -0.02
N LEU A 128 -0.62 6.45 0.91
CA LEU A 128 -0.26 5.95 2.24
C LEU A 128 -1.50 5.51 3.04
N LEU A 129 -2.49 6.39 3.18
CA LEU A 129 -3.69 6.16 4.01
C LEU A 129 -4.51 4.96 3.53
N HIS A 130 -4.72 4.85 2.21
CA HIS A 130 -5.43 3.70 1.64
C HIS A 130 -4.61 2.40 1.75
N SER A 131 -3.27 2.47 1.67
CA SER A 131 -2.41 1.29 1.89
C SER A 131 -2.45 0.83 3.35
N MET A 132 -2.50 1.75 4.31
CA MET A 132 -2.72 1.44 5.73
C MET A 132 -4.08 0.78 5.95
N ALA A 133 -5.13 1.27 5.29
CA ALA A 133 -6.45 0.64 5.35
C ALA A 133 -6.47 -0.75 4.69
N ALA A 134 -5.80 -0.92 3.55
CA ALA A 134 -5.71 -2.20 2.85
C ALA A 134 -4.95 -3.28 3.62
N THR A 135 -3.99 -2.89 4.47
CA THR A 135 -3.19 -3.79 5.32
C THR A 135 -3.70 -3.89 6.75
N TYR A 136 -4.81 -3.22 7.07
CA TYR A 136 -5.45 -3.27 8.38
C TYR A 136 -5.97 -4.70 8.70
N PRO A 137 -6.06 -5.11 9.98
CA PRO A 137 -6.55 -6.44 10.32
C PRO A 137 -7.99 -6.67 9.85
N GLU A 138 -8.33 -7.89 9.43
CA GLU A 138 -9.72 -8.28 9.12
C GLU A 138 -10.65 -8.04 10.31
N LYS A 139 -10.14 -8.28 11.52
CA LYS A 139 -10.77 -7.95 12.78
C LYS A 139 -9.70 -7.29 13.66
N ALA A 140 -9.90 -6.03 14.02
CA ALA A 140 -8.93 -5.29 14.82
C ALA A 140 -9.26 -5.40 16.32
N ASP A 141 -8.24 -5.68 17.13
CA ASP A 141 -8.34 -5.58 18.59
C ASP A 141 -8.40 -4.11 19.05
N ALA A 142 -8.65 -3.92 20.35
CA ALA A 142 -8.78 -2.58 20.93
C ALA A 142 -7.50 -1.75 20.81
N GLU A 143 -6.32 -2.38 20.86
CA GLU A 143 -5.04 -1.70 20.74
C GLU A 143 -4.83 -1.18 19.31
N HIS A 144 -5.06 -2.01 18.29
CA HIS A 144 -5.01 -1.60 16.88
C HIS A 144 -6.00 -0.49 16.57
N GLN A 145 -7.21 -0.53 17.16
CA GLN A 145 -8.20 0.53 17.03
C GLN A 145 -7.73 1.84 17.66
N ALA A 146 -7.19 1.77 18.88
CA ALA A 146 -6.65 2.94 19.58
C ALA A 146 -5.46 3.55 18.84
N ASN A 147 -4.54 2.71 18.35
CA ASN A 147 -3.36 3.13 17.60
C ASN A 147 -3.75 3.82 16.28
N MET A 148 -4.69 3.25 15.53
CA MET A 148 -5.16 3.86 14.28
C MET A 148 -5.96 5.16 14.52
N SER A 149 -6.80 5.19 15.56
CA SER A 149 -7.50 6.40 15.97
C SER A 149 -6.52 7.52 16.36
N GLY A 150 -5.51 7.18 17.16
CA GLY A 150 -4.42 8.08 17.53
C GLY A 150 -3.64 8.58 16.31
N PHE A 151 -3.28 7.68 15.40
CA PHE A 151 -2.63 8.03 14.13
C PHE A 151 -3.44 9.04 13.33
N LEU A 152 -4.74 8.79 13.08
CA LEU A 152 -5.59 9.71 12.32
C LEU A 152 -5.71 11.08 13.01
N LYS A 153 -5.79 11.09 14.35
CA LYS A 153 -5.79 12.32 15.14
C LYS A 153 -4.48 13.10 14.97
N PHE A 154 -3.32 12.46 15.07
CA PHE A 154 -2.04 13.13 14.89
C PHE A 154 -1.80 13.54 13.44
N PHE A 155 -2.09 12.67 12.48
CA PHE A 155 -2.06 12.96 11.05
C PHE A 155 -2.85 14.23 10.75
N SER A 156 -4.09 14.34 11.24
CA SER A 156 -4.94 15.51 11.01
C SER A 156 -4.42 16.82 11.62
N LYS A 157 -3.48 16.76 12.57
CA LYS A 157 -2.81 17.93 13.18
C LYS A 157 -1.49 18.27 12.51
N LEU A 158 -0.82 17.27 11.95
CA LEU A 158 0.52 17.37 11.38
C LEU A 158 0.50 17.50 9.85
N TYR A 159 -0.65 17.34 9.20
CA TYR A 159 -0.77 17.47 7.75
C TYR A 159 -0.34 18.88 7.29
N PRO A 160 0.68 19.02 6.41
CA PRO A 160 1.32 20.31 6.15
C PRO A 160 0.41 21.39 5.53
N CYS A 161 -0.60 21.00 4.76
CA CYS A 161 -1.61 21.92 4.26
C CYS A 161 -2.63 22.21 5.37
N TRP A 162 -2.46 23.34 6.09
CA TRP A 162 -3.32 23.69 7.23
C TRP A 162 -4.81 23.76 6.87
N VAL A 163 -5.18 24.37 5.73
CA VAL A 163 -6.60 24.42 5.29
C VAL A 163 -7.18 23.03 5.04
N CYS A 164 -6.38 22.12 4.48
CA CYS A 164 -6.78 20.74 4.23
C CYS A 164 -6.92 19.98 5.56
N ALA A 165 -6.01 20.23 6.49
CA ALA A 165 -5.98 19.62 7.82
C ALA A 165 -7.20 20.05 8.65
N ASP A 166 -7.51 21.35 8.67
CA ASP A 166 -8.65 21.93 9.38
C ASP A 166 -9.97 21.35 8.86
N ASP A 167 -10.11 21.26 7.53
CA ASP A 167 -11.28 20.68 6.89
C ASP A 167 -11.46 19.20 7.26
N PHE A 168 -10.39 18.40 7.19
CA PHE A 168 -10.45 16.99 7.56
C PHE A 168 -10.82 16.80 9.05
N ARG A 169 -10.28 17.63 9.95
CA ARG A 169 -10.66 17.62 11.37
C ARG A 169 -12.12 17.99 11.58
N ALA A 170 -12.60 19.03 10.92
CA ALA A 170 -14.01 19.45 10.99
C ALA A 170 -14.94 18.35 10.47
N TRP A 171 -14.58 17.72 9.35
CA TRP A 171 -15.34 16.60 8.80
C TRP A 171 -15.41 15.41 9.77
N MET A 172 -14.29 14.98 10.34
CA MET A 172 -14.27 13.90 11.34
C MET A 172 -15.06 14.25 12.61
N ALA A 173 -15.07 15.52 13.01
CA ALA A 173 -15.76 16.03 14.19
C ALA A 173 -17.24 16.39 13.94
N HIS A 174 -17.83 15.92 12.83
CA HIS A 174 -19.24 16.21 12.52
C HIS A 174 -20.15 15.92 13.73
N PRO A 175 -21.06 16.84 14.13
CA PRO A 175 -21.78 16.75 15.41
C PRO A 175 -22.59 15.48 15.61
N SER A 176 -23.13 14.89 14.54
CA SER A 176 -23.85 13.62 14.61
C SER A 176 -22.96 12.39 14.83
N GLY A 177 -21.63 12.53 14.80
CA GLY A 177 -20.69 11.42 14.86
C GLY A 177 -20.65 10.54 13.60
N ARG A 178 -21.40 10.89 12.54
CA ARG A 178 -21.51 10.06 11.31
C ARG A 178 -20.15 9.81 10.64
N ASN A 179 -19.21 10.74 10.76
CA ASN A 179 -17.90 10.68 10.11
C ASN A 179 -16.78 10.18 11.04
N GLN A 180 -17.11 9.72 12.26
CA GLN A 180 -16.10 9.14 13.14
C GLN A 180 -15.44 7.91 12.47
N PRO A 181 -14.10 7.75 12.60
CA PRO A 181 -13.39 6.60 12.04
C PRO A 181 -14.02 5.26 12.43
N LYS A 182 -14.25 4.40 11.43
CA LYS A 182 -14.76 3.04 11.62
C LYS A 182 -13.60 2.07 11.57
N LEU A 183 -13.17 1.58 12.74
CA LEU A 183 -11.90 0.86 12.89
C LEU A 183 -12.07 -0.59 13.36
N GLY A 184 -13.28 -1.15 13.41
CA GLY A 184 -13.49 -2.52 13.89
C GLY A 184 -12.91 -3.60 12.96
N SER A 185 -12.79 -3.28 11.67
CA SER A 185 -12.28 -4.20 10.64
C SER A 185 -11.66 -3.46 9.47
N ARG A 186 -10.84 -4.18 8.68
CA ARG A 186 -10.33 -3.73 7.39
C ARG A 186 -11.42 -3.24 6.45
N LYS A 187 -12.56 -3.94 6.40
CA LYS A 187 -13.70 -3.58 5.55
C LYS A 187 -14.29 -2.22 5.95
N GLU A 188 -14.55 -2.04 7.25
CA GLU A 188 -15.08 -0.78 7.78
C GLU A 188 -14.11 0.37 7.58
N PHE A 189 -12.82 0.16 7.85
CA PHE A 189 -11.82 1.22 7.73
C PHE A 189 -11.54 1.60 6.27
N GLY A 190 -11.43 0.62 5.37
CA GLY A 190 -11.28 0.87 3.94
C GLY A 190 -12.48 1.61 3.34
N TRP A 191 -13.69 1.25 3.76
CA TRP A 191 -14.91 1.97 3.35
C TRP A 191 -14.91 3.41 3.86
N TRP A 192 -14.66 3.62 5.16
CA TRP A 192 -14.58 4.96 5.75
C TRP A 192 -13.51 5.83 5.09
N MET A 193 -12.34 5.26 4.77
CA MET A 193 -11.26 5.97 4.08
C MET A 193 -11.68 6.40 2.67
N CYS A 194 -12.46 5.57 1.97
CA CYS A 194 -13.04 5.94 0.69
C CYS A 194 -14.06 7.08 0.82
N GLU A 195 -14.95 7.03 1.80
CA GLU A 195 -15.94 8.09 2.05
C GLU A 195 -15.28 9.42 2.41
N ALA A 196 -14.24 9.39 3.24
CA ALA A 196 -13.42 10.56 3.57
C ALA A 196 -12.77 11.17 2.32
N HIS A 197 -12.19 10.34 1.46
CA HIS A 197 -11.60 10.79 0.20
C HIS A 197 -12.67 11.36 -0.75
N ASN A 198 -13.86 10.74 -0.80
CA ASN A 198 -14.96 11.23 -1.62
C ASN A 198 -15.54 12.56 -1.13
N GLU A 199 -15.47 12.86 0.16
CA GLU A 199 -15.79 14.21 0.65
C GLU A 199 -14.88 15.26 0.01
N VAL A 200 -13.57 15.00 0.01
CA VAL A 200 -12.60 15.90 -0.63
C VAL A 200 -12.85 15.97 -2.14
N ASN A 201 -13.16 14.84 -2.79
CA ASN A 201 -13.52 14.84 -4.21
C ASN A 201 -14.73 15.74 -4.50
N ARG A 202 -15.82 15.61 -3.74
CA ARG A 202 -17.00 16.48 -3.87
C ARG A 202 -16.64 17.95 -3.71
N LYS A 203 -15.88 18.29 -2.67
CA LYS A 203 -15.47 19.68 -2.38
C LYS A 203 -14.62 20.28 -3.50
N LEU A 204 -13.82 19.46 -4.17
CA LEU A 204 -12.98 19.86 -5.30
C LEU A 204 -13.67 19.70 -6.66
N GLY A 205 -14.95 19.34 -6.71
CA GLY A 205 -15.69 19.11 -7.96
C GLY A 205 -15.19 17.91 -8.78
N LYS A 206 -14.47 16.98 -8.15
CA LYS A 206 -13.98 15.73 -8.76
C LYS A 206 -15.06 14.66 -8.71
N LYS A 207 -15.02 13.72 -9.65
CA LYS A 207 -15.92 12.56 -9.66
C LYS A 207 -15.69 11.71 -8.40
N GLU A 208 -16.79 11.26 -7.79
CA GLU A 208 -16.71 10.30 -6.70
C GLU A 208 -16.17 8.94 -7.17
N PHE A 209 -15.33 8.34 -6.35
CA PHE A 209 -14.87 6.97 -6.52
C PHE A 209 -15.91 5.98 -6.00
N ASP A 210 -16.17 4.90 -6.72
CA ASP A 210 -17.05 3.84 -6.25
C ASP A 210 -16.38 3.04 -5.12
N CYS A 211 -16.79 3.28 -3.88
CA CYS A 211 -16.19 2.63 -2.73
C CYS A 211 -16.27 1.11 -2.77
N ARG A 212 -17.16 0.48 -3.55
CA ARG A 212 -17.17 -0.98 -3.72
C ARG A 212 -15.88 -1.52 -4.36
N LEU A 213 -15.12 -0.67 -5.03
CA LEU A 213 -13.88 -1.01 -5.74
C LEU A 213 -12.61 -0.66 -4.95
N TRP A 214 -12.74 -0.24 -3.69
CA TRP A 214 -11.58 0.21 -2.89
C TRP A 214 -10.53 -0.88 -2.73
N GLU A 215 -10.94 -2.14 -2.52
CA GLU A 215 -10.00 -3.27 -2.40
C GLU A 215 -9.27 -3.56 -3.71
N GLU A 216 -9.98 -3.50 -4.85
CA GLU A 216 -9.36 -3.71 -6.16
C GLU A 216 -8.29 -2.65 -6.43
N ARG A 217 -8.60 -1.40 -6.09
CA ARG A 217 -7.69 -0.27 -6.27
C ARG A 217 -6.47 -0.32 -5.34
N TRP A 218 -6.64 -0.71 -4.08
CA TRP A 218 -5.61 -0.50 -3.04
C TRP A 218 -5.00 -1.77 -2.46
N ARG A 219 -5.59 -2.93 -2.70
CA ARG A 219 -5.15 -4.21 -2.10
C ARG A 219 -4.88 -5.27 -3.15
N THR A 220 -5.94 -5.74 -3.83
CA THR A 220 -5.89 -6.98 -4.62
C THR A 220 -5.41 -6.76 -6.05
N GLY A 221 -5.58 -5.56 -6.60
CA GLY A 221 -5.54 -5.37 -8.05
C GLY A 221 -6.91 -5.61 -8.68
N TRP A 222 -7.03 -5.17 -9.94
CA TRP A 222 -8.27 -5.23 -10.71
C TRP A 222 -8.50 -6.64 -11.26
N LYS A 223 -9.76 -7.07 -11.31
CA LYS A 223 -10.16 -8.41 -11.77
C LYS A 223 -9.84 -8.69 -13.25
N ASP A 224 -9.59 -7.65 -14.05
CA ASP A 224 -9.18 -7.78 -15.45
C ASP A 224 -7.69 -8.17 -15.60
N GLY A 225 -6.96 -8.33 -14.50
CA GLY A 225 -5.55 -8.76 -14.50
C GLY A 225 -4.56 -7.68 -14.92
N ARG A 226 -4.97 -6.43 -15.15
CA ARG A 226 -4.03 -5.36 -15.59
C ARG A 226 -2.97 -4.97 -14.55
N CYS A 227 -3.07 -5.52 -13.35
CA CYS A 227 -2.15 -5.32 -12.22
C CYS A 227 -1.19 -6.49 -12.01
N ASP A 228 -1.30 -7.53 -12.84
CA ASP A 228 -0.53 -8.78 -12.79
C ASP A 228 0.50 -8.88 -13.93
#